data_AF-A0A0Q9TZU5-F1
#
_entry.id   AF-A0A0Q9TZU5-F1
#
_cell.length_a   1.000
_cell.length_b   1.000
_cell.length_c   1.000
_cell.angle_alpha   90.00
_cell.angle_beta   90.00
_cell.angle_gamma   90.00
#
_symmetry.space_group_name_H-M   'P 1'
#
loop_
_entity.id
_entity.type
_entity.pdbx_description
1 polymer ?
#
loop_
_entity_poly.entity_id
_entity_poly.type
_entity_poly.pdbx_seq_one_letter_code
_entity_poly.pdbx_strand_id
1 'polypeptide(L)' 'MADLHKTSLTVDVYEMSGHALDDENTFESPERVLPKQKEFRTEGCSFHYDFPKHSITVFRVK' A
#
# COMPACT_ATOMS: atom_id res chain seq x y z
N MET A 1 -5.24 -29.72 20.91
CA MET A 1 -4.70 -28.34 20.93
C MET A 1 -4.08 -28.10 19.57
N ALA A 2 -4.81 -27.45 18.65
CA ALA A 2 -4.33 -27.28 17.28
C ALA A 2 -3.26 -26.19 17.24
N ASP A 3 -2.05 -26.59 16.84
CA ASP A 3 -0.93 -25.70 16.52
C ASP A 3 -1.33 -24.80 15.34
N LEU A 4 -1.86 -23.62 15.65
CA LEU A 4 -2.15 -22.60 14.67
C LEU A 4 -0.81 -22.05 14.21
N HIS A 5 -0.24 -22.65 13.16
CA HIS A 5 0.90 -22.11 12.46
C HIS A 5 0.62 -20.63 12.18
N LYS A 6 1.30 -19.74 12.90
CA LYS A 6 1.28 -18.30 12.61
C LYS A 6 2.00 -18.13 11.28
N THR A 7 1.24 -18.21 10.19
CA THR A 7 1.75 -17.88 8.86
C THR A 7 2.13 -16.41 8.89
N SER A 8 3.43 -16.13 8.82
CA SER A 8 3.94 -14.77 8.65
C SER A 8 3.91 -14.44 7.16
N LEU A 9 3.07 -13.50 6.75
CA LEU A 9 2.98 -13.04 5.37
C LEU A 9 3.71 -11.71 5.23
N THR A 10 4.35 -11.50 4.08
CA THR A 10 4.92 -10.19 3.73
C THR A 10 3.99 -9.52 2.74
N VAL A 11 3.66 -8.25 3.00
CA VAL A 11 2.75 -7.46 2.17
C VAL A 11 3.48 -6.24 1.65
N ASP A 12 3.66 -6.17 0.33
CA ASP A 12 4.07 -4.94 -0.34
C ASP A 12 2.84 -4.08 -0.61
N VAL A 13 2.91 -2.79 -0.28
CA VAL A 13 1.86 -1.81 -0.52
C VAL A 13 2.39 -0.76 -1.48
N TYR A 14 1.66 -0.52 -2.56
CA TYR A 14 1.89 0.60 -3.46
C TYR A 14 0.72 1.57 -3.30
N GLU A 15 0.99 2.75 -2.77
CA GLU A 15 -0.04 3.74 -2.43
C GLU A 15 0.23 5.06 -3.15
N MET A 16 -0.74 5.51 -3.94
CA MET A 16 -0.77 6.85 -4.51
C MET A 16 -1.81 7.68 -3.75
N SER A 17 -1.34 8.66 -2.98
CA SER A 17 -2.18 9.46 -2.07
C SER A 17 -1.53 10.81 -1.74
N GLY A 18 -2.31 11.75 -1.20
CA GLY A 18 -1.80 13.04 -0.72
C GLY A 18 -1.58 14.10 -1.81
N HIS A 19 -2.13 13.87 -3.00
CA HIS A 19 -2.13 14.81 -4.13
C HIS A 19 -3.46 15.54 -4.22
N ALA A 20 -3.47 16.74 -4.80
CA ALA A 20 -4.70 17.44 -5.15
C ALA A 20 -5.45 16.68 -6.26
N LEU A 21 -6.77 16.90 -6.39
CA LEU A 21 -7.57 16.21 -7.40
C LEU A 21 -7.22 16.61 -8.85
N ASP A 22 -6.61 17.77 -9.01
CA ASP A 22 -6.15 18.37 -10.25
C ASP A 22 -4.62 18.30 -10.42
N ASP A 23 -3.90 17.58 -9.55
CA ASP A 23 -2.48 17.34 -9.73
C ASP A 23 -2.24 16.39 -10.91
N GLU A 24 -1.32 16.77 -11.79
CA GLU A 24 -0.90 15.97 -12.94
C GLU A 24 0.63 15.95 -13.09
N ASN A 25 1.12 14.93 -13.80
CA ASN A 25 2.52 14.85 -14.21
C ASN A 25 2.73 15.66 -15.49
N THR A 26 3.72 16.55 -15.49
CA THR A 26 4.12 17.34 -16.68
C THR A 26 5.50 16.91 -17.16
N PHE A 27 5.98 17.44 -18.28
CA PHE A 27 7.35 17.16 -18.74
C PHE A 27 8.41 17.71 -17.78
N GLU A 28 8.14 18.84 -17.13
CA GLU A 28 9.01 19.46 -16.14
C GLU A 28 8.93 18.77 -14.77
N SER A 29 7.85 18.04 -14.50
CA SER A 29 7.62 17.32 -13.24
C SER A 29 6.92 15.98 -13.51
N PRO A 30 7.63 15.02 -14.13
CA PRO A 30 7.04 13.75 -14.59
C PRO A 30 6.70 12.79 -13.44
N GLU A 31 7.27 13.04 -12.26
CA GLU A 31 7.14 12.23 -11.05
C GLU A 31 6.43 13.01 -9.92
N ARG A 32 5.47 13.88 -10.27
CA ARG A 32 4.72 14.64 -9.25
C ARG A 32 3.69 13.76 -8.54
N VAL A 33 2.97 12.93 -9.30
CA VAL A 33 1.91 12.03 -8.87
C VAL A 33 2.36 10.61 -9.20
N LEU A 34 2.86 9.88 -8.20
CA LEU A 34 3.27 8.49 -8.34
C LEU A 34 2.96 7.67 -7.08
N PRO A 35 2.82 6.34 -7.20
CA PRO A 35 2.71 5.47 -6.05
C PRO A 35 3.99 5.45 -5.22
N LYS A 36 3.83 5.48 -3.90
CA LYS A 36 4.87 5.24 -2.89
C LYS A 36 4.80 3.80 -2.42
N GLN A 37 5.95 3.15 -2.27
CA GLN A 37 6.03 1.79 -1.78
C GLN A 37 6.21 1.75 -0.25
N LYS A 38 5.50 0.82 0.39
CA LYS A 38 5.65 0.45 1.81
C LYS A 38 5.66 -1.07 1.90
N GLU A 39 6.29 -1.62 2.94
CA GLU A 39 6.27 -3.06 3.22
C GLU A 39 5.93 -3.26 4.70
N PHE A 40 5.13 -4.28 5.00
CA PHE A 40 4.95 -4.75 6.37
C PHE A 40 4.77 -6.27 6.43
N ARG A 41 4.98 -6.81 7.63
CA ARG A 41 4.71 -8.23 7.94
C ARG A 41 3.45 -8.33 8.78
N THR A 42 2.64 -9.33 8.50
CA THR A 42 1.48 -9.67 9.32
C THR A 42 1.55 -11.11 9.81
N GLU A 43 1.09 -11.34 11.03
CA GLU A 43 0.91 -12.67 11.59
C GLU A 43 -0.54 -13.14 11.37
N GLY A 44 -0.72 -14.28 10.71
CA GLY A 44 -2.04 -14.83 10.40
C GLY A 44 -2.56 -14.38 9.04
N CYS A 45 -3.89 -14.40 8.86
CA CYS A 45 -4.55 -14.22 7.56
C CYS A 45 -5.29 -12.88 7.41
N SER A 46 -5.06 -11.93 8.31
CA SER A 46 -5.70 -10.60 8.27
C SER A 46 -4.72 -9.50 8.68
N PHE A 47 -4.97 -8.27 8.24
CA PHE A 47 -4.22 -7.08 8.63
C PHE A 47 -5.12 -5.84 8.58
N HIS A 48 -4.80 -4.83 9.37
CA HIS A 48 -5.48 -3.54 9.38
C HIS A 48 -4.75 -2.55 8.48
N TYR A 49 -5.49 -1.72 7.74
CA TYR A 49 -4.94 -0.64 6.93
C TYR A 49 -5.89 0.55 6.88
N ASP A 50 -5.37 1.75 7.16
CA ASP A 50 -6.13 2.99 7.07
C ASP A 50 -5.92 3.62 5.68
N PHE A 51 -6.97 3.62 4.86
CA PHE A 51 -6.91 4.17 3.51
C PHE A 51 -6.98 5.70 3.52
N PRO A 52 -6.00 6.41 2.96
CA PRO A 52 -6.10 7.85 2.80
C PRO A 52 -7.25 8.24 1.86
N LYS A 53 -7.83 9.43 2.06
CA LYS A 53 -8.83 9.98 1.13
C LYS A 53 -8.20 10.14 -0.27
N HIS A 54 -9.01 9.90 -1.30
CA HIS A 54 -8.60 10.03 -2.71
C HIS A 54 -7.32 9.25 -3.03
N SER A 55 -7.24 8.01 -2.57
CA SER A 55 -6.07 7.15 -2.77
C SER A 55 -6.35 5.98 -3.70
N ILE A 56 -5.28 5.52 -4.35
CA ILE A 56 -5.21 4.22 -5.01
C ILE A 56 -4.18 3.40 -4.25
N THR A 57 -4.58 2.24 -3.75
CA THR A 57 -3.71 1.36 -2.96
C THR A 57 -3.74 -0.05 -3.55
N VAL A 58 -2.56 -0.61 -3.82
CA VAL A 58 -2.38 -1.99 -4.31
C VAL A 58 -1.61 -2.78 -3.26
N PHE A 59 -2.18 -3.89 -2.79
CA PHE A 59 -1.52 -4.84 -1.92
C PHE A 59 -1.01 -6.03 -2.74
N ARG A 60 0.25 -6.42 -2.54
CA ARG A 60 0.81 -7.69 -3.00
C ARG A 60 1.15 -8.53 -1.78
N VAL A 61 0.31 -9.52 -1.50
CA VAL A 61 0.49 -10.47 -0.39
C VAL A 61 1.29 -11.67 -0.93
N LYS A 62 2.41 -11.98 -0.28
CA LYS A 62 3.30 -13.11 -0.62
C LYS A 62 3.14 -14.26 0.37
#